data_AF-A0AAD7AY62-F1
#
_entry.id   AF-A0AAD7AY62-F1
#
_cell.length_a   1.000
_cell.length_b   1.000
_cell.length_c   1.000
_cell.angle_alpha   90.00
_cell.angle_beta   90.00
_cell.angle_gamma   90.00
#
_symmetry.space_group_name_H-M   'P 1'
#
loop_
_entity.id
_entity.type
_entity.pdbx_description
1 polymer ?
#
loop_
_entity_poly.entity_id
_entity_poly.type
_entity_poly.pdbx_seq_one_letter_code
_entity_poly.pdbx_strand_id
1 'polypeptide(L)'
;MASVSDTPTLPRFTRLSPTDPFSTLHEFLWPATDRPPNPIQHGPECRGLAPYIQTYATNSEPSSRIRYIDLRKHPVLRVHALASLDTLIVRQEYVDFLAEVKVGYHFYVTGEHGIGKSVGASYLLLHLLACGQPVFFVPEPEAIYYFCDSGVQVFRGPNQGYMDSMTPIDAAVSKSWVLLDVDAVRHPKWYPRWWICLAVGLVYTALLDGRSEHHYTKQFVADTREMQPWSQEEMEALRTLEASRYVDT
;
A
#
# COMPACT_ATOMS: atom_id res chain seq x y z
N MET A 1 -18.04 7.55 26.71
CA MET A 1 -16.61 7.20 26.51
C MET A 1 -16.53 5.69 26.33
N ALA A 2 -16.49 5.20 25.10
CA ALA A 2 -16.29 3.77 24.86
C ALA A 2 -14.86 3.43 25.29
N SER A 3 -14.69 2.37 26.10
CA SER A 3 -13.37 1.85 26.44
C SER A 3 -12.65 1.52 25.14
N VAL A 4 -11.46 2.10 24.93
CA VAL A 4 -10.55 1.66 23.87
C VAL A 4 -10.38 0.16 24.07
N SER A 5 -10.89 -0.66 23.14
CA SER A 5 -10.63 -2.09 23.21
C SER A 5 -9.13 -2.26 23.04
N ASP A 6 -8.45 -2.72 24.08
CA ASP A 6 -7.05 -3.07 23.99
C ASP A 6 -6.93 -4.31 23.10
N THR A 7 -6.87 -4.08 21.78
CA THR A 7 -6.53 -5.14 20.84
C THR A 7 -5.13 -5.62 21.23
N PRO A 8 -4.99 -6.92 21.57
CA PRO A 8 -3.72 -7.45 22.04
C PRO A 8 -2.66 -7.32 20.95
N THR A 9 -1.43 -6.99 21.34
CA THR A 9 -0.29 -7.00 20.43
C THR A 9 -0.09 -8.41 19.90
N LEU A 10 0.08 -8.54 18.57
CA LEU A 10 0.32 -9.83 17.95
C LEU A 10 1.63 -10.43 18.49
N PRO A 11 1.71 -11.76 18.64
CA PRO A 11 2.94 -12.41 19.10
C PRO A 11 4.15 -11.97 18.25
N ARG A 12 5.22 -11.52 18.93
CA ARG A 12 6.46 -10.98 18.34
C ARG A 12 6.36 -9.63 17.63
N PHE A 13 5.17 -9.05 17.52
CA PHE A 13 5.03 -7.66 17.12
C PHE A 13 5.28 -6.75 18.32
N THR A 14 5.68 -5.53 18.04
CA THR A 14 5.81 -4.44 19.01
C THR A 14 4.93 -3.29 18.55
N ARG A 15 4.19 -2.64 19.45
CA ARG A 15 3.45 -1.42 19.08
C ARG A 15 4.45 -0.32 18.75
N LEU A 16 4.22 0.40 17.66
CA LEU A 16 5.00 1.57 17.30
C LEU A 16 4.66 2.75 18.22
N SER A 17 5.63 3.65 18.40
CA SER A 17 5.41 4.93 19.09
C SER A 17 4.35 5.73 18.33
N PRO A 18 3.48 6.52 18.99
CA PRO A 18 2.57 7.45 18.32
C PRO A 18 3.30 8.44 17.40
N THR A 19 4.57 8.74 17.69
CA THR A 19 5.42 9.65 16.89
C THR A 19 6.10 8.97 15.71
N ASP A 20 5.94 7.66 15.53
CA ASP A 20 6.49 6.96 14.37
C ASP A 20 5.76 7.42 13.08
N PRO A 21 6.45 7.57 11.93
CA PRO A 21 5.81 7.99 10.68
C PRO A 21 4.61 7.11 10.28
N PHE A 22 4.67 5.79 10.49
CA PHE A 22 3.55 4.92 10.16
C PHE A 22 2.40 5.04 11.16
N SER A 23 2.67 5.28 12.44
CA SER A 23 1.62 5.59 13.43
C SER A 23 0.91 6.90 13.09
N THR A 24 1.69 7.93 12.73
CA THR A 24 1.15 9.25 12.33
C THR A 24 0.28 9.11 11.07
N LEU A 25 0.74 8.34 10.08
CA LEU A 25 -0.05 8.04 8.89
C LEU A 25 -1.36 7.33 9.22
N HIS A 26 -1.30 6.31 10.08
CA HIS A 26 -2.47 5.56 10.50
C HIS A 26 -3.50 6.46 11.19
N GLU A 27 -3.08 7.28 12.15
CA GLU A 27 -3.98 8.22 12.83
C GLU A 27 -4.59 9.24 11.87
N PHE A 28 -3.81 9.69 10.87
CA PHE A 28 -4.25 10.65 9.88
C PHE A 28 -5.30 10.11 8.91
N LEU A 29 -5.13 8.88 8.41
CA LEU A 29 -6.04 8.27 7.43
C LEU A 29 -7.13 7.39 8.05
N TRP A 30 -6.90 6.86 9.25
CA TRP A 30 -7.82 5.97 9.96
C TRP A 30 -8.08 6.47 11.40
N PRO A 31 -8.71 7.65 11.55
CA PRO A 31 -8.99 8.20 12.87
C PRO A 31 -9.98 7.32 13.64
N ALA A 32 -9.76 7.18 14.96
CA ALA A 32 -10.57 6.33 15.83
C ALA A 32 -12.07 6.69 15.89
N THR A 33 -12.44 7.88 15.41
CA THR A 33 -13.81 8.39 15.35
C THR A 33 -14.64 7.76 14.22
N ASP A 34 -14.01 7.17 13.21
CA ASP A 34 -14.68 6.52 12.07
C ASP A 34 -14.80 5.00 12.30
N ARG A 35 -15.64 4.61 13.26
CA ARG A 35 -16.00 3.21 13.56
C ARG A 35 -17.49 3.01 13.25
N PRO A 36 -17.81 2.36 12.13
CA PRO A 36 -17.59 0.92 12.04
C PRO A 36 -16.70 0.54 10.85
N PRO A 37 -16.10 -0.68 10.86
CA PRO A 37 -15.53 -1.24 9.65
C PRO A 37 -16.68 -1.32 8.64
N ASN A 38 -16.64 -0.46 7.63
CA ASN A 38 -17.53 -0.66 6.50
C ASN A 38 -17.27 -2.08 5.98
N PRO A 39 -18.31 -2.86 5.62
CA PRO A 39 -18.10 -4.06 4.83
C PRO A 39 -17.22 -3.63 3.66
N ILE A 40 -16.07 -4.31 3.51
CA ILE A 40 -14.92 -3.91 2.68
C ILE A 40 -15.43 -3.09 1.50
N GLN A 41 -15.28 -1.76 1.58
CA GLN A 41 -15.79 -0.88 0.54
C GLN A 41 -14.82 -0.99 -0.61
N HIS A 42 -15.13 -1.88 -1.55
CA HIS A 42 -14.39 -2.12 -2.80
C HIS A 42 -14.62 -1.00 -3.84
N GLY A 43 -14.80 0.24 -3.37
CA GLY A 43 -15.07 1.37 -4.25
C GLY A 43 -13.77 2.04 -4.69
N PRO A 44 -13.63 2.47 -5.97
CA PRO A 44 -12.49 3.29 -6.41
C PRO A 44 -12.39 4.63 -5.65
N GLU A 45 -13.47 5.06 -5.00
CA GLU A 45 -13.57 6.31 -4.26
C GLU A 45 -13.54 6.07 -2.74
N CYS A 46 -12.35 6.16 -2.15
CA CYS A 46 -12.21 6.21 -0.71
C CYS A 46 -12.40 7.65 -0.21
N ARG A 47 -13.49 7.92 0.52
CA ARG A 47 -13.82 9.28 1.01
C ARG A 47 -12.73 9.90 1.86
N GLY A 48 -11.96 9.09 2.60
CA GLY A 48 -10.86 9.57 3.43
C GLY A 48 -9.68 10.10 2.61
N LEU A 49 -9.43 9.58 1.41
CA LEU A 49 -8.30 9.99 0.57
C LEU A 49 -8.69 11.07 -0.46
N ALA A 50 -9.96 11.12 -0.87
CA ALA A 50 -10.47 12.03 -1.90
C ALA A 50 -10.11 13.53 -1.69
N PRO A 51 -10.14 14.10 -0.46
CA PRO A 51 -9.78 15.50 -0.22
C PRO A 51 -8.33 15.86 -0.59
N TYR A 52 -7.44 14.86 -0.65
CA TYR A 52 -6.02 15.06 -0.95
C TYR A 52 -5.69 14.86 -2.43
N ILE A 53 -6.63 14.34 -3.22
CA ILE A 53 -6.44 14.09 -4.65
C ILE A 53 -6.86 15.33 -5.44
N GLN A 54 -5.86 15.97 -6.04
CA GLN A 54 -6.01 17.10 -6.96
C GLN A 54 -6.05 16.61 -8.40
N THR A 55 -6.48 17.49 -9.30
CA THR A 55 -6.48 17.25 -10.73
C THR A 55 -5.65 18.32 -11.43
N TYR A 56 -4.71 17.87 -12.25
CA TYR A 56 -3.96 18.70 -13.18
C TYR A 56 -4.64 18.61 -14.55
N ALA A 57 -5.06 19.75 -15.09
CA ALA A 57 -5.56 19.83 -16.46
C ALA A 57 -4.35 19.98 -17.38
N THR A 58 -4.14 19.00 -18.25
CA THR A 58 -3.18 19.12 -19.35
C THR A 58 -3.75 20.08 -20.41
N ASN A 59 -2.88 20.82 -21.08
CA ASN A 59 -3.29 21.71 -22.17
C ASN A 59 -3.76 20.95 -23.43
N SER A 60 -3.55 19.63 -23.45
CA SER A 60 -3.73 18.79 -24.64
C SER A 60 -5.14 18.25 -24.80
N GLU A 61 -5.93 18.01 -23.74
CA GLU A 61 -7.35 17.62 -23.86
C GLU A 61 -8.11 17.62 -22.49
N PRO A 62 -9.42 17.93 -22.43
CA PRO A 62 -10.20 17.88 -21.19
C PRO A 62 -10.34 16.48 -20.57
N SER A 63 -10.14 15.42 -21.37
CA SER A 63 -10.19 13.99 -21.04
C SER A 63 -8.92 13.48 -20.35
N SER A 64 -7.78 14.16 -20.51
CA SER A 64 -6.48 13.74 -19.94
C SER A 64 -6.19 14.42 -18.60
N ARG A 65 -7.18 14.43 -17.71
CA ARG A 65 -7.05 14.94 -16.35
C ARG A 65 -6.16 14.02 -15.52
N ILE A 66 -4.92 14.44 -15.28
CA ILE A 66 -3.99 13.70 -14.42
C ILE A 66 -4.36 13.96 -12.95
N ARG A 67 -4.65 12.90 -12.21
CA ARG A 67 -4.91 12.97 -10.78
C ARG A 67 -3.60 12.85 -10.02
N TYR A 68 -3.44 13.61 -8.94
CA TYR A 68 -2.22 13.57 -8.13
C TYR A 68 -2.48 13.95 -6.67
N ILE A 69 -1.55 13.60 -5.79
CA ILE A 69 -1.47 14.07 -4.42
C ILE A 69 -0.21 14.90 -4.27
N ASP A 70 -0.35 16.14 -3.79
CA ASP A 70 0.79 17.00 -3.44
C ASP A 70 1.32 16.61 -2.06
N LEU A 71 2.38 15.81 -2.03
CA LEU A 71 2.96 15.27 -0.81
C LEU A 71 3.68 16.34 0.02
N ARG A 72 3.96 17.53 -0.55
CA ARG A 72 4.54 18.66 0.18
C ARG A 72 3.50 19.31 1.09
N LYS A 73 2.25 19.39 0.61
CA LYS A 73 1.11 19.89 1.40
C LYS A 73 0.68 18.90 2.49
N HIS A 74 0.98 17.61 2.27
CA HIS A 74 0.58 16.52 3.16
C HIS A 74 1.77 15.60 3.48
N PRO A 75 2.78 16.08 4.23
CA PRO A 75 4.02 15.34 4.49
C PRO A 75 3.79 14.02 5.24
N VAL A 76 2.68 13.90 5.98
CA VAL A 76 2.27 12.65 6.65
C VAL A 76 2.01 11.49 5.68
N LEU A 77 1.68 11.78 4.42
CA LEU A 77 1.47 10.76 3.38
C LEU A 77 2.80 10.24 2.77
N ARG A 78 3.94 10.83 3.14
CA ARG A 78 5.27 10.49 2.62
C ARG A 78 5.86 9.28 3.34
N VAL A 79 5.31 8.11 3.09
CA VAL A 79 5.84 6.83 3.62
C VAL A 79 6.46 5.97 2.53
N HIS A 80 7.48 5.19 2.91
CA HIS A 80 8.12 4.19 2.05
C HIS A 80 8.54 4.75 0.67
N ALA A 81 8.02 4.21 -0.44
CA ALA A 81 8.36 4.63 -1.80
C ALA A 81 7.93 6.07 -2.12
N LEU A 82 7.09 6.67 -1.26
CA LEU A 82 6.66 8.07 -1.36
C LEU A 82 7.55 9.01 -0.54
N ALA A 83 8.48 8.52 0.29
CA ALA A 83 9.28 9.34 1.18
C ALA A 83 10.11 10.39 0.42
N SER A 84 10.69 10.00 -0.71
CA SER A 84 11.51 10.88 -1.57
C SER A 84 10.70 11.65 -2.62
N LEU A 85 9.38 11.43 -2.70
CA LEU A 85 8.54 12.07 -3.70
C LEU A 85 7.89 13.34 -3.14
N ASP A 86 7.81 14.37 -3.99
CA ASP A 86 7.04 15.59 -3.71
C ASP A 86 5.61 15.49 -4.26
N THR A 87 5.41 14.64 -5.27
CA THR A 87 4.12 14.41 -5.94
C THR A 87 3.90 12.92 -6.15
N LEU A 88 2.69 12.45 -5.84
CA LEU A 88 2.22 11.11 -6.18
C LEU A 88 1.19 11.23 -7.31
N ILE A 89 1.50 10.71 -8.49
CA ILE A 89 0.49 10.56 -9.56
C ILE A 89 -0.44 9.41 -9.21
N VAL A 90 -1.75 9.69 -9.19
CA VAL A 90 -2.80 8.69 -9.01
C VAL A 90 -3.17 8.15 -10.39
N ARG A 91 -2.47 7.11 -10.82
CA ARG A 91 -2.67 6.48 -12.12
C ARG A 91 -4.05 5.84 -12.20
N GLN A 92 -4.67 5.89 -13.38
CA GLN A 92 -5.98 5.24 -13.60
C GLN A 92 -5.90 3.73 -13.34
N GLU A 93 -4.78 3.10 -13.70
CA GLU A 93 -4.52 1.69 -13.43
C GLU A 93 -4.59 1.32 -11.94
N TYR A 94 -4.19 2.22 -11.03
CA TYR A 94 -4.34 1.98 -9.59
C TYR A 94 -5.81 1.99 -9.16
N VAL A 95 -6.60 2.89 -9.76
CA VAL A 95 -8.03 3.05 -9.49
C VAL A 95 -8.80 1.85 -10.04
N ASP A 96 -8.48 1.42 -11.25
CA ASP A 96 -9.09 0.25 -11.89
C ASP A 96 -8.76 -1.02 -11.11
N PHE A 97 -7.51 -1.16 -10.67
CA PHE A 97 -7.10 -2.27 -9.80
C PHE A 97 -7.97 -2.35 -8.55
N LEU A 98 -8.17 -1.24 -7.83
CA LEU A 98 -9.01 -1.19 -6.62
C LEU A 98 -10.48 -1.55 -6.90
N ALA A 99 -11.01 -1.19 -8.07
CA ALA A 99 -12.37 -1.54 -8.47
C ALA A 99 -12.53 -3.03 -8.82
N GLU A 100 -11.46 -3.68 -9.27
CA GLU A 100 -11.46 -5.09 -9.64
C GLU A 100 -11.19 -6.02 -8.47
N VAL A 101 -10.49 -5.55 -7.43
CA VAL A 101 -10.12 -6.44 -6.31
C VAL A 101 -11.35 -6.88 -5.53
N LYS A 102 -11.53 -8.20 -5.48
CA LYS A 102 -12.53 -8.89 -4.67
C LYS A 102 -11.86 -9.63 -3.51
N VAL A 103 -12.60 -9.85 -2.44
CA VAL A 103 -12.17 -10.72 -1.33
C VAL A 103 -11.76 -12.09 -1.86
N GLY A 104 -10.62 -12.59 -1.40
CA GLY A 104 -10.06 -13.89 -1.75
C GLY A 104 -9.23 -13.90 -3.04
N TYR A 105 -9.02 -12.75 -3.68
CA TYR A 105 -8.16 -12.63 -4.86
C TYR A 105 -6.73 -12.22 -4.48
N HIS A 106 -5.77 -12.88 -5.11
CA HIS A 106 -4.36 -12.58 -4.99
C HIS A 106 -3.86 -12.03 -6.33
N PHE A 107 -3.10 -10.95 -6.31
CA PHE A 107 -2.58 -10.29 -7.49
C PHE A 107 -1.07 -10.22 -7.47
N TYR A 108 -0.47 -10.57 -8.61
CA TYR A 108 0.95 -10.38 -8.88
C TYR A 108 1.12 -9.25 -9.87
N VAL A 109 1.46 -8.06 -9.38
CA VAL A 109 1.68 -6.85 -10.17
C VAL A 109 3.13 -6.80 -10.60
N THR A 110 3.37 -6.88 -11.90
CA THR A 110 4.69 -6.96 -12.52
C THR A 110 4.91 -5.88 -13.56
N GLY A 111 6.11 -5.81 -14.12
CA GLY A 111 6.45 -4.94 -15.25
C GLY A 111 7.89 -4.44 -15.19
N GLU A 112 8.25 -3.58 -16.13
CA GLU A 112 9.60 -3.04 -16.30
C GLU A 112 10.11 -2.26 -15.07
N HIS A 113 11.42 -2.03 -15.01
CA HIS A 113 12.04 -1.25 -13.95
C HIS A 113 11.59 0.23 -14.01
N GLY A 114 11.26 0.83 -12.86
CA GLY A 114 10.96 2.26 -12.76
C GLY A 114 9.53 2.68 -13.15
N ILE A 115 8.64 1.75 -13.49
CA ILE A 115 7.26 2.08 -13.91
C ILE A 115 6.31 2.50 -12.77
N GLY A 116 6.77 2.46 -11.51
CA GLY A 116 5.98 2.90 -10.35
C GLY A 116 5.23 1.81 -9.59
N LYS A 117 5.70 0.56 -9.60
CA LYS A 117 5.05 -0.54 -8.85
C LYS A 117 5.02 -0.30 -7.34
N SER A 118 6.16 0.00 -6.72
CA SER A 118 6.27 0.34 -5.29
C SER A 118 5.46 1.57 -4.90
N VAL A 119 5.36 2.52 -5.83
CA VAL A 119 4.50 3.72 -5.71
C VAL A 119 3.02 3.30 -5.71
N GLY A 120 2.62 2.39 -6.59
CA GLY A 120 1.28 1.79 -6.62
C GLY A 120 0.96 1.05 -5.32
N ALA A 121 1.86 0.20 -4.81
CA ALA A 121 1.69 -0.46 -3.51
C ALA A 121 1.51 0.54 -2.36
N SER A 122 2.27 1.63 -2.36
CA SER A 122 2.13 2.69 -1.37
C SER A 122 0.78 3.43 -1.51
N TYR A 123 0.31 3.69 -2.73
CA TYR A 123 -1.02 4.25 -2.96
C TYR A 123 -2.14 3.31 -2.48
N LEU A 124 -2.03 2.00 -2.72
CA LEU A 124 -2.97 1.01 -2.19
C LEU A 124 -2.98 1.02 -0.66
N LEU A 125 -1.82 1.15 0.00
CA LEU A 125 -1.76 1.32 1.45
C LEU A 125 -2.55 2.56 1.90
N LEU A 126 -2.31 3.73 1.29
CA LEU A 126 -3.05 4.95 1.63
C LEU A 126 -4.56 4.77 1.46
N HIS A 127 -4.98 4.15 0.35
CA HIS A 127 -6.38 3.90 0.07
C HIS A 127 -7.02 2.95 1.11
N LEU A 128 -6.37 1.83 1.42
CA LEU A 128 -6.86 0.85 2.39
C LEU A 128 -6.97 1.45 3.80
N LEU A 129 -5.98 2.24 4.23
CA LEU A 129 -6.02 2.94 5.52
C LEU A 129 -7.14 3.98 5.56
N ALA A 130 -7.28 4.78 4.51
CA ALA A 130 -8.37 5.75 4.38
C ALA A 130 -9.77 5.12 4.42
N CYS A 131 -9.85 3.82 4.12
CA CYS A 131 -11.06 3.02 4.10
C CYS A 131 -11.20 2.13 5.35
N GLY A 132 -10.35 2.35 6.36
CA GLY A 132 -10.38 1.65 7.63
C GLY A 132 -10.13 0.14 7.52
N GLN A 133 -9.32 -0.28 6.56
CA GLN A 133 -8.98 -1.68 6.34
C GLN A 133 -7.68 -2.04 7.07
N PRO A 134 -7.63 -3.17 7.79
CA PRO A 134 -6.39 -3.63 8.38
C PRO A 134 -5.45 -4.17 7.29
N VAL A 135 -4.17 -3.83 7.39
CA VAL A 135 -3.16 -4.11 6.36
C VAL A 135 -1.87 -4.60 6.99
N PHE A 136 -1.35 -5.72 6.50
CA PHE A 136 0.06 -6.07 6.65
C PHE A 136 0.82 -5.49 5.46
N PHE A 137 1.75 -4.59 5.74
CA PHE A 137 2.60 -3.96 4.75
C PHE A 137 4.04 -4.39 4.95
N VAL A 138 4.66 -4.89 3.89
CA VAL A 138 6.05 -5.35 3.88
C VAL A 138 6.84 -4.49 2.88
N PRO A 139 7.29 -3.30 3.30
CA PRO A 139 8.06 -2.39 2.45
C PRO A 139 9.53 -2.79 2.34
N GLU A 140 10.04 -3.61 3.25
CA GLU A 140 11.47 -3.91 3.35
C GLU A 140 11.69 -5.30 3.96
N PRO A 141 12.84 -5.96 3.73
CA PRO A 141 13.03 -7.36 4.04
C PRO A 141 12.95 -7.71 5.53
N GLU A 142 13.20 -6.73 6.40
CA GLU A 142 13.35 -6.96 7.85
C GLU A 142 12.16 -6.51 8.67
N ALA A 143 11.16 -5.87 8.06
CA ALA A 143 10.00 -5.35 8.77
C ALA A 143 8.66 -5.75 8.15
N ILE A 144 7.72 -6.13 9.00
CA ILE A 144 6.30 -6.25 8.66
C ILE A 144 5.53 -5.28 9.54
N TYR A 145 4.84 -4.34 8.91
CA TYR A 145 4.00 -3.37 9.58
C TYR A 145 2.56 -3.86 9.54
N TYR A 146 1.89 -3.95 10.69
CA TYR A 146 0.49 -4.32 10.80
C TYR A 146 -0.32 -3.12 11.26
N PHE A 147 -1.14 -2.58 10.36
CA PHE A 147 -2.09 -1.51 10.60
C PHE A 147 -3.42 -2.12 11.02
N CYS A 148 -3.94 -1.71 12.17
CA CYS A 148 -5.19 -2.21 12.72
C CYS A 148 -5.91 -1.15 13.55
N ASP A 149 -7.13 -1.45 13.99
CA ASP A 149 -8.01 -0.55 14.74
C ASP A 149 -7.42 0.07 16.03
N SER A 150 -6.34 -0.52 16.56
CA SER A 150 -5.62 -0.10 17.77
C SER A 150 -4.31 0.63 17.49
N GLY A 151 -3.98 0.87 16.21
CA GLY A 151 -2.75 1.52 15.77
C GLY A 151 -1.85 0.58 14.96
N VAL A 152 -0.57 0.93 14.94
CA VAL A 152 0.42 0.21 14.13
C VAL A 152 1.32 -0.65 15.01
N GLN A 153 1.48 -1.89 14.59
CA GLN A 153 2.41 -2.84 15.19
C GLN A 153 3.47 -3.20 14.17
N VAL A 154 4.67 -3.55 14.62
CA VAL A 154 5.77 -3.94 13.75
C VAL A 154 6.46 -5.18 14.26
N PHE A 155 6.69 -6.12 13.35
CA PHE A 155 7.65 -7.18 13.53
C PHE A 155 8.97 -6.74 12.92
N ARG A 156 10.07 -6.83 13.67
CA ARG A 156 11.43 -6.63 13.15
C ARG A 156 12.25 -7.89 13.38
N GLY A 157 12.92 -8.37 12.34
CA GLY A 157 13.92 -9.40 12.53
C GLY A 157 14.44 -10.06 11.25
N PRO A 158 15.69 -10.56 11.27
CA PRO A 158 16.37 -11.18 10.13
C PRO A 158 15.78 -12.54 9.73
N ASN A 159 14.81 -13.03 10.51
CA ASN A 159 14.27 -14.37 10.52
C ASN A 159 12.73 -14.34 10.44
N GLN A 160 12.16 -13.49 9.57
CA GLN A 160 10.72 -13.54 9.24
C GLN A 160 10.27 -14.95 8.80
N GLY A 161 11.19 -15.76 8.29
CA GLY A 161 11.00 -17.19 8.01
C GLY A 161 10.59 -18.05 9.21
N TYR A 162 10.69 -17.56 10.45
CA TYR A 162 10.23 -18.21 11.68
C TYR A 162 8.97 -17.58 12.28
N MET A 163 8.22 -16.75 11.54
CA MET A 163 6.80 -16.58 11.85
C MET A 163 6.08 -17.88 11.48
N ASP A 164 6.37 -18.94 12.24
CA ASP A 164 5.57 -20.16 12.22
C ASP A 164 4.15 -19.73 12.56
N SER A 165 3.18 -20.26 11.82
CA SER A 165 1.75 -19.94 11.99
C SER A 165 1.39 -20.02 13.47
N MET A 166 1.15 -18.85 14.08
CA MET A 166 0.58 -18.76 15.41
C MET A 166 -0.87 -18.36 15.20
N THR A 167 -1.79 -19.07 15.85
CA THR A 167 -3.24 -18.86 15.72
C THR A 167 -3.67 -17.38 15.77
N PRO A 168 -3.07 -16.51 16.60
CA PRO A 168 -3.40 -15.09 16.61
C PRO A 168 -2.98 -14.32 15.34
N ILE A 169 -1.84 -14.66 14.73
CA ILE A 169 -1.38 -14.05 13.48
C ILE A 169 -2.30 -14.50 12.34
N ASP A 170 -2.58 -15.80 12.24
CA ASP A 170 -3.43 -16.34 11.19
C ASP A 170 -4.82 -15.70 11.22
N ALA A 171 -5.40 -15.54 12.41
CA ALA A 171 -6.70 -14.88 12.60
C ALA A 171 -6.69 -13.37 12.30
N ALA A 172 -5.55 -12.69 12.46
CA ALA A 172 -5.40 -11.29 12.08
C ALA A 172 -5.23 -11.15 10.57
N VAL A 173 -4.39 -11.98 9.97
CA VAL A 173 -4.15 -12.01 8.52
C VAL A 173 -5.44 -12.34 7.79
N SER A 174 -6.23 -13.30 8.27
CA SER A 174 -7.50 -13.70 7.62
C SER A 174 -8.58 -12.61 7.56
N LYS A 175 -8.32 -11.45 8.18
CA LYS A 175 -9.19 -10.28 8.17
C LYS A 175 -8.52 -9.07 7.53
N SER A 176 -7.28 -9.22 7.08
CA SER A 176 -6.42 -8.13 6.65
C SER A 176 -6.00 -8.29 5.20
N TRP A 177 -5.64 -7.16 4.60
CA TRP A 177 -4.91 -7.14 3.35
C TRP A 177 -3.43 -7.38 3.60
N VAL A 178 -2.73 -7.94 2.62
CA VAL A 178 -1.27 -8.05 2.63
C VAL A 178 -0.74 -7.37 1.38
N LEU A 179 0.12 -6.37 1.57
CA LEU A 179 0.83 -5.65 0.53
C LEU A 179 2.32 -5.96 0.67
N LEU A 180 2.89 -6.64 -0.33
CA LEU A 180 4.29 -7.04 -0.35
C LEU A 180 5.00 -6.44 -1.56
N ASP A 181 6.04 -5.66 -1.31
CA ASP A 181 6.98 -5.25 -2.35
C ASP A 181 8.16 -6.22 -2.45
N VAL A 182 8.07 -7.19 -3.36
CA VAL A 182 9.05 -8.27 -3.53
C VAL A 182 10.42 -7.71 -3.93
N ASP A 183 10.46 -6.64 -4.73
CA ASP A 183 11.73 -6.06 -5.15
C ASP A 183 12.45 -5.37 -4.00
N ALA A 184 11.72 -4.66 -3.17
CA ALA A 184 12.26 -4.07 -1.94
C ALA A 184 12.75 -5.16 -0.96
N VAL A 185 12.19 -6.36 -1.08
CA VAL A 185 12.40 -7.49 -0.17
C VAL A 185 13.35 -8.55 -0.77
N ARG A 186 14.06 -8.27 -1.89
CA ARG A 186 15.05 -9.17 -2.52
C ARG A 186 16.23 -9.50 -1.59
N HIS A 187 15.98 -10.37 -0.62
CA HIS A 187 16.95 -10.93 0.29
C HIS A 187 16.93 -12.45 0.12
N PRO A 188 18.09 -13.12 -0.09
CA PRO A 188 18.16 -14.54 -0.46
C PRO A 188 17.54 -15.51 0.56
N LYS A 189 17.24 -15.03 1.77
CA LYS A 189 16.65 -15.82 2.87
C LYS A 189 15.22 -15.43 3.19
N TRP A 190 14.66 -14.44 2.49
CA TRP A 190 13.31 -13.98 2.72
C TRP A 190 12.38 -14.64 1.71
N TYR A 191 11.37 -15.34 2.23
CA TYR A 191 10.33 -15.95 1.41
C TYR A 191 8.97 -15.71 2.07
N PRO A 192 7.96 -15.29 1.28
CA PRO A 192 6.60 -15.22 1.77
C PRO A 192 6.15 -16.61 2.22
N ARG A 193 5.65 -16.73 3.45
CA ARG A 193 5.13 -18.00 3.99
C ARG A 193 3.66 -18.14 3.66
N TRP A 194 3.16 -19.38 3.67
CA TRP A 194 1.78 -19.74 3.30
C TRP A 194 0.69 -19.00 4.10
N TRP A 195 0.98 -18.47 5.28
CA TRP A 195 0.00 -17.75 6.10
C TRP A 195 -0.53 -16.48 5.41
N ILE A 196 0.25 -15.85 4.52
CA ILE A 196 -0.21 -14.68 3.75
C ILE A 196 -1.37 -15.03 2.81
N CYS A 197 -1.52 -16.31 2.43
CA CYS A 197 -2.63 -16.79 1.61
C CYS A 197 -3.95 -16.80 2.36
N LEU A 198 -3.92 -16.62 3.69
CA LEU A 198 -5.13 -16.48 4.48
C LEU A 198 -5.75 -15.09 4.30
N ALA A 199 -4.98 -14.12 3.78
CA ALA A 199 -5.39 -12.73 3.67
C ALA A 199 -6.69 -12.54 2.89
N VAL A 200 -7.43 -11.50 3.26
CA VAL A 200 -8.65 -11.07 2.54
C VAL A 200 -8.31 -10.66 1.11
N GLY A 201 -7.13 -10.07 0.91
CA GLY A 201 -6.59 -9.71 -0.39
C GLY A 201 -5.08 -9.60 -0.29
N LEU A 202 -4.40 -9.97 -1.36
CA LEU A 202 -2.95 -10.12 -1.37
C LEU A 202 -2.39 -9.50 -2.64
N VAL A 203 -1.53 -8.50 -2.49
CA VAL A 203 -0.93 -7.80 -3.62
C VAL A 203 0.58 -7.87 -3.49
N TYR A 204 1.19 -8.42 -4.53
CA TYR A 204 2.63 -8.49 -4.68
C TYR A 204 3.07 -7.54 -5.78
N THR A 205 4.09 -6.72 -5.53
CA THR A 205 4.78 -5.99 -6.60
C THR A 205 6.16 -6.58 -6.82
N ALA A 206 6.52 -6.86 -8.08
CA ALA A 206 7.83 -7.41 -8.44
C ALA A 206 8.27 -6.96 -9.83
N LEU A 207 9.58 -6.97 -10.10
CA LEU A 207 10.11 -6.80 -11.45
C LEU A 207 9.71 -8.02 -12.28
N LEU A 208 9.53 -7.79 -13.57
CA LEU A 208 9.34 -8.86 -14.54
C LEU A 208 10.63 -9.68 -14.67
N ASP A 209 10.80 -10.66 -13.79
CA ASP A 209 11.74 -11.75 -13.97
C ASP A 209 11.00 -13.09 -13.94
N GLY A 210 11.21 -13.93 -14.96
CA GLY A 210 10.45 -15.17 -15.13
C GLY A 210 10.67 -16.21 -14.02
N ARG A 211 11.62 -15.97 -13.10
CA ARG A 211 11.86 -16.83 -11.94
C ARG A 211 10.90 -16.50 -10.79
N SER A 212 10.69 -15.22 -10.51
CA SER A 212 9.77 -14.76 -9.48
C SER A 212 8.34 -15.07 -9.90
N GLU A 213 7.97 -14.77 -11.14
CA GLU A 213 6.63 -15.00 -11.66
C GLU A 213 6.16 -16.45 -11.47
N HIS A 214 7.01 -17.43 -11.79
CA HIS A 214 6.68 -18.84 -11.63
C HIS A 214 6.42 -19.26 -10.18
N HIS A 215 7.17 -18.68 -9.24
CA HIS A 215 7.02 -18.98 -7.82
C HIS A 215 5.69 -18.44 -7.31
N TYR A 216 5.38 -17.16 -7.57
CA TYR A 216 4.22 -16.50 -6.98
C TYR A 216 2.90 -16.92 -7.63
N THR A 217 2.86 -17.02 -8.96
CA THR A 217 1.62 -17.40 -9.68
C THR A 217 1.18 -18.83 -9.36
N LYS A 218 2.12 -19.77 -9.27
CA LYS A 218 1.80 -21.18 -8.98
C LYS A 218 1.58 -21.46 -7.51
N GLN A 219 2.39 -20.86 -6.63
CA GLN A 219 2.32 -21.18 -5.20
C GLN A 219 1.15 -20.47 -4.51
N PHE A 220 0.78 -19.29 -4.99
CA PHE A 220 -0.24 -18.45 -4.33
C PHE A 220 -1.49 -18.24 -5.18
N VAL A 221 -1.58 -18.87 -6.35
CA VAL A 221 -2.74 -18.77 -7.28
C VAL A 221 -3.09 -17.31 -7.54
N ALA A 222 -2.06 -16.51 -7.83
CA ALA A 222 -2.22 -15.08 -8.05
C ALA A 222 -2.44 -14.78 -9.53
N ASP A 223 -3.38 -13.87 -9.81
CA ASP A 223 -3.60 -13.31 -11.15
C ASP A 223 -2.46 -12.33 -11.47
N THR A 224 -1.74 -12.60 -12.55
CA THR A 224 -0.68 -11.70 -13.04
C THR A 224 -1.29 -10.46 -13.69
N ARG A 225 -0.82 -9.29 -13.28
CA ARG A 225 -1.12 -7.99 -13.89
C ARG A 225 0.16 -7.29 -14.26
N GLU A 226 0.33 -7.03 -15.55
CA GLU A 226 1.47 -6.26 -16.04
C GLU A 226 1.13 -4.77 -16.05
N MET A 227 1.80 -4.03 -15.19
CA MET A 227 1.63 -2.60 -15.03
C MET A 227 2.21 -1.87 -16.25
N GLN A 228 1.46 -0.90 -16.77
CA GLN A 228 1.88 -0.19 -17.97
C GLN A 228 3.02 0.81 -17.68
N PRO A 229 3.93 1.06 -18.62
CA PRO A 229 4.87 2.17 -18.53
C PRO A 229 4.17 3.51 -18.30
N TRP A 230 4.90 4.50 -17.78
CA TRP A 230 4.37 5.85 -17.62
C TRP A 230 3.98 6.44 -18.96
N SER A 231 2.78 7.00 -19.05
CA SER A 231 2.34 7.71 -20.24
C SER A 231 3.13 9.01 -20.41
N GLN A 232 3.17 9.54 -21.64
CA GLN A 232 3.85 10.81 -21.89
C GLN A 232 3.20 11.96 -21.09
N GLU A 233 1.88 11.94 -20.96
CA GLU A 233 1.09 12.91 -20.19
C GLU A 233 1.39 12.83 -18.69
N GLU A 234 1.52 11.63 -18.12
CA GLU A 234 1.91 11.44 -16.72
C GLU A 234 3.32 12.01 -16.47
N MET A 235 4.25 11.73 -17.38
CA MET A 235 5.63 12.23 -17.30
C MET A 235 5.72 13.75 -17.46
N GLU A 236 4.93 14.34 -18.36
CA GLU A 236 4.85 15.79 -18.53
C GLU A 236 4.24 16.46 -17.30
N ALA A 237 3.14 15.92 -16.77
CA ALA A 237 2.51 16.43 -15.56
C ALA A 237 3.47 16.40 -14.37
N LEU A 238 4.21 15.30 -14.17
CA LEU A 238 5.25 15.21 -13.15
C LEU A 238 6.28 16.33 -13.28
N ARG A 239 6.84 16.53 -14.48
CA ARG A 239 7.83 17.59 -14.72
C ARG A 239 7.28 18.98 -14.45
N THR A 240 6.04 19.26 -14.85
CA THR A 240 5.42 20.58 -14.63
C THR A 240 5.13 20.81 -13.14
N LEU A 241 4.59 19.81 -12.45
CA LEU A 241 4.32 19.89 -11.01
C LEU A 241 5.63 20.06 -10.23
N GLU A 242 6.71 19.40 -10.63
CA GLU A 242 8.05 19.61 -10.06
C GLU A 242 8.64 20.98 -10.41
N ALA A 243 8.47 21.48 -11.63
CA ALA A 243 8.98 22.79 -12.05
C ALA A 243 8.30 23.96 -11.32
N SER A 244 7.02 23.82 -10.98
CA SER A 244 6.28 24.82 -10.18
C SER A 244 6.95 25.12 -8.83
N ARG A 245 7.80 24.20 -8.34
CA ARG A 245 8.62 24.38 -7.13
C ARG A 245 9.51 25.62 -7.16
N TYR A 246 10.03 25.98 -8.32
CA TYR A 246 11.07 27.01 -8.44
C TYR A 246 10.49 28.42 -8.61
N VAL A 247 9.17 28.55 -8.72
CA VAL A 247 8.51 29.84 -8.95
C VAL A 247 8.01 30.46 -7.64
N ASP A 248 7.80 29.65 -6.60
CA ASP A 248 7.25 30.06 -5.30
C ASP A 248 8.32 30.19 -4.18
N THR A 249 9.62 30.09 -4.51
CA THR A 249 10.76 30.33 -3.59
C THR A 249 11.50 31.62 -3.93
#